data_AF-A0A940D1N5-F1
#
_entry.id   AF-A0A940D1N5-F1
#
_cell.length_a   1.000
_cell.length_b   1.000
_cell.length_c   1.000
_cell.angle_alpha   90.00
_cell.angle_beta   90.00
_cell.angle_gamma   90.00
#
_symmetry.space_group_name_H-M   'P 1'
#
loop_
_entity.id
_entity.type
_entity.pdbx_description
1 polymer ?
#
loop_
_entity_poly.entity_id
_entity_poly.type
_entity_poly.pdbx_seq_one_letter_code
_entity_poly.pdbx_strand_id
1 'polypeptide(L)'
;MNIYLKSLLYLAIFSILHFGYDLTHWAFLTPLCGINESVFQHLKMAFFSYLLASLIEYFVIRRKIRKDKNFWYPILLSTIVVPWFVILIWYLVPALWGKVESPMLEILWAVFSTYSSGVMGGIIEKNIEENVVTSSFKIIVLILFIVSAFLYVWFTYRPPWIDLFINPEVL
;
A
#
# COMPACT_ATOMS: atom_id res chain seq x y z
N MET A 1 11.46 13.54 2.40
CA MET A 1 10.48 14.17 1.49
C MET A 1 9.39 14.80 2.33
N ASN A 2 8.68 15.83 1.84
CA ASN A 2 7.45 16.25 2.49
C ASN A 2 6.45 15.08 2.46
N ILE A 3 5.74 14.81 3.56
CA ILE A 3 4.74 13.72 3.67
C ILE A 3 3.75 13.78 2.50
N TYR A 4 3.21 14.96 2.19
CA TYR A 4 2.24 15.10 1.11
C TYR A 4 2.81 14.76 -0.28
N LEU A 5 4.07 15.13 -0.53
CA LEU A 5 4.74 14.79 -1.79
C LEU A 5 5.04 13.29 -1.88
N LYS A 6 5.39 12.65 -0.74
CA LYS A 6 5.51 11.19 -0.67
C LYS A 6 4.19 10.51 -0.97
N SER A 7 3.09 11.01 -0.43
CA SER A 7 1.75 10.47 -0.68
C SER A 7 1.31 10.62 -2.13
N LEU A 8 1.68 11.72 -2.80
CA LEU A 8 1.47 11.88 -4.25
C LEU A 8 2.31 10.88 -5.06
N LEU A 9 3.58 10.68 -4.69
CA LEU A 9 4.43 9.67 -5.34
C LEU A 9 3.87 8.26 -5.14
N TYR A 10 3.45 7.94 -3.92
CA TYR A 10 2.76 6.70 -3.58
C TYR A 10 1.52 6.47 -4.46
N LEU A 11 0.66 7.49 -4.58
CA LEU A 11 -0.53 7.43 -5.44
C LEU A 11 -0.15 7.19 -6.90
N ALA A 12 0.85 7.89 -7.42
CA ALA A 12 1.31 7.70 -8.80
C ALA A 12 1.83 6.28 -9.05
N ILE A 13 2.63 5.73 -8.12
CA ILE A 13 3.11 4.35 -8.21
C ILE A 13 1.95 3.37 -8.08
N PHE A 14 0.99 3.61 -7.19
CA PHE A 14 -0.21 2.80 -7.06
C PHE A 14 -0.95 2.70 -8.39
N SER A 15 -1.20 3.83 -9.07
CA SER A 15 -1.83 3.85 -10.39
C SER A 15 -1.02 3.10 -11.45
N ILE A 16 0.32 3.19 -11.42
CA ILE A 16 1.18 2.40 -12.32
C ILE A 16 1.04 0.90 -12.05
N LEU A 17 1.02 0.49 -10.78
CA LEU A 17 0.83 -0.93 -10.42
C LEU A 17 -0.59 -1.43 -10.72
N HIS A 18 -1.58 -0.54 -10.70
CA HIS A 18 -2.96 -0.85 -11.08
C HIS A 18 -3.06 -1.22 -12.55
N PHE A 19 -2.59 -0.35 -13.45
CA PHE A 19 -2.73 -0.60 -14.89
C PHE A 19 -1.58 -1.40 -15.49
N GLY A 20 -0.49 -1.62 -14.75
CA GLY A 20 0.75 -2.17 -15.31
C GLY A 20 0.61 -3.56 -15.91
N TYR A 21 -0.09 -4.48 -15.23
CA TYR A 21 -0.34 -5.82 -15.78
C TYR A 21 -1.41 -5.81 -16.86
N ASP A 22 -2.51 -5.07 -16.66
CA ASP A 22 -3.61 -5.03 -17.63
C ASP A 22 -3.20 -4.43 -18.98
N LEU A 23 -2.25 -3.49 -19.00
CA LEU A 23 -1.77 -2.88 -20.25
C LEU A 23 -0.71 -3.72 -20.97
N THR A 24 0.03 -4.59 -20.26
CA THR A 24 1.20 -5.28 -20.83
C THR A 24 1.06 -6.79 -20.91
N HIS A 25 0.22 -7.37 -20.04
CA HIS A 25 0.07 -8.80 -19.79
C HIS A 25 1.39 -9.53 -19.50
N TRP A 26 2.40 -8.81 -19.01
CA TRP A 26 3.70 -9.40 -18.71
C TRP A 26 3.67 -10.18 -17.40
N ALA A 27 3.89 -11.50 -17.48
CA ALA A 27 3.83 -12.40 -16.33
C ALA A 27 4.79 -12.03 -15.18
N PHE A 28 5.90 -11.35 -15.46
CA PHE A 28 6.83 -10.92 -14.40
C PHE A 28 6.29 -9.77 -13.54
N LEU A 29 5.23 -9.08 -13.98
CA LEU A 29 4.59 -7.99 -13.21
C LEU A 29 3.55 -8.50 -12.21
N THR A 30 3.04 -9.73 -12.39
CA THR A 30 2.01 -10.36 -11.55
C THR A 30 2.30 -10.30 -10.03
N PRO A 31 3.55 -10.47 -9.54
CA PRO A 31 3.83 -10.35 -8.10
C PRO A 31 3.56 -8.95 -7.51
N LEU A 32 3.58 -7.90 -8.32
CA LEU A 32 3.53 -6.50 -7.85
C LEU A 32 2.24 -5.80 -8.30
N CYS A 33 1.86 -5.93 -9.56
CA CYS A 33 0.72 -5.26 -10.17
C CYS A 33 -0.61 -5.96 -9.81
N GLY A 34 -1.70 -5.19 -9.79
CA GLY A 34 -3.04 -5.76 -9.76
C GLY A 34 -3.28 -6.62 -11.00
N ILE A 35 -3.93 -7.76 -10.84
CA ILE A 35 -4.29 -8.65 -11.97
C ILE A 35 -5.81 -8.81 -12.15
N ASN A 36 -6.58 -8.16 -11.27
CA ASN A 36 -8.04 -8.05 -11.27
C ASN A 36 -8.46 -7.00 -10.24
N GLU A 37 -9.75 -6.68 -10.21
CA GLU A 37 -10.34 -5.66 -9.32
C GLU A 37 -10.67 -6.16 -7.91
N SER A 38 -10.18 -7.33 -7.48
CA SER A 38 -10.43 -7.79 -6.11
C SER A 38 -9.79 -6.87 -5.08
N VAL A 39 -10.41 -6.79 -3.90
CA VAL A 39 -9.92 -5.96 -2.80
C VAL A 39 -8.52 -6.38 -2.38
N PHE A 40 -8.20 -7.68 -2.44
CA PHE A 40 -6.86 -8.18 -2.15
C PHE A 40 -5.78 -7.61 -3.09
N GLN A 41 -6.07 -7.48 -4.39
CA GLN A 41 -5.12 -6.88 -5.34
C GLN A 41 -4.86 -5.41 -5.00
N HIS A 42 -5.89 -4.67 -4.59
CA HIS A 42 -5.75 -3.29 -4.13
C HIS A 42 -4.88 -3.17 -2.89
N LEU A 43 -5.04 -4.07 -1.91
CA LEU A 43 -4.18 -4.13 -0.72
C LEU A 43 -2.72 -4.39 -1.09
N LYS A 44 -2.47 -5.35 -2.00
CA LYS A 44 -1.13 -5.66 -2.51
C LYS A 44 -0.49 -4.43 -3.15
N MET A 45 -1.23 -3.76 -4.03
CA MET A 45 -0.73 -2.57 -4.71
C MET A 45 -0.42 -1.45 -3.73
N ALA A 46 -1.27 -1.22 -2.72
CA ALA A 46 -1.03 -0.25 -1.66
C ALA A 46 0.25 -0.58 -0.86
N PHE A 47 0.50 -1.86 -0.58
CA PHE A 47 1.70 -2.30 0.11
C PHE A 47 2.95 -2.01 -0.73
N PHE A 48 3.00 -2.50 -1.98
CA PHE A 48 4.18 -2.36 -2.82
C PHE A 48 4.41 -0.92 -3.28
N SER A 49 3.37 -0.15 -3.59
CA SER A 49 3.55 1.25 -4.00
C SER A 49 4.08 2.11 -2.86
N TYR A 50 3.65 1.86 -1.61
CA TYR A 50 4.15 2.61 -0.46
C TYR A 50 5.61 2.25 -0.15
N LEU A 51 5.97 0.97 -0.27
CA LEU A 51 7.35 0.51 -0.17
C LEU A 51 8.24 1.19 -1.22
N LEU A 52 7.81 1.18 -2.48
CA LEU A 52 8.56 1.78 -3.60
C LEU A 52 8.70 3.30 -3.44
N ALA A 53 7.64 4.00 -3.05
CA ALA A 53 7.70 5.44 -2.75
C ALA A 53 8.74 5.75 -1.65
N SER A 54 8.77 4.92 -0.60
CA SER A 54 9.73 5.04 0.51
C SER A 54 11.16 4.73 0.09
N LEU A 55 11.37 3.75 -0.79
CA LEU A 55 12.68 3.44 -1.36
C LEU A 55 13.19 4.59 -2.24
N ILE A 56 12.33 5.17 -3.08
CA ILE A 56 12.68 6.34 -3.89
C ILE A 56 13.06 7.52 -2.99
N GLU A 57 12.27 7.80 -1.94
CA GLU A 57 12.62 8.82 -0.94
C GLU A 57 14.01 8.58 -0.34
N TYR A 58 14.30 7.33 0.04
CA TYR A 58 15.59 6.96 0.62
C TYR A 58 16.75 7.26 -0.34
N PHE A 59 16.66 6.80 -1.60
CA PHE A 59 17.74 6.95 -2.57
C PHE A 59 17.93 8.39 -3.04
N VAL A 60 16.85 9.15 -3.23
CA VAL A 60 16.91 10.52 -3.78
C VAL A 60 17.32 11.53 -2.72
N ILE A 61 16.75 11.44 -1.51
CA ILE A 61 16.88 12.47 -0.48
C ILE A 61 17.80 12.03 0.64
N ARG A 62 17.48 10.90 1.29
CA ARG A 62 18.03 10.61 2.63
C ARG A 62 19.40 9.95 2.61
N ARG A 63 19.77 9.22 1.54
CA ARG A 63 21.12 8.66 1.35
C ARG A 63 22.23 9.74 1.42
N LYS A 64 21.88 11.00 1.12
CA LYS A 64 22.81 12.14 1.15
C LYS A 64 22.85 12.91 2.46
N ILE A 65 21.84 12.77 3.34
CA ILE A 65 21.59 13.76 4.42
C ILE A 65 21.65 13.17 5.83
N ARG A 66 21.33 11.87 6.06
CA ARG A 66 21.21 11.35 7.44
C ARG A 66 21.71 9.91 7.67
N LYS A 67 22.40 9.71 8.80
CA LYS A 67 22.80 8.40 9.39
C LYS A 67 21.86 8.00 10.53
N ASP A 68 20.54 8.12 10.34
CA ASP A 68 19.57 7.85 11.40
C ASP A 68 19.51 6.34 11.69
N LYS A 69 19.69 5.94 12.95
CA LYS A 69 19.85 4.54 13.38
C LYS A 69 18.60 3.67 13.21
N ASN A 70 17.42 4.26 13.02
CA ASN A 70 16.13 3.55 13.02
C ASN A 70 15.33 3.67 11.72
N PHE A 71 15.93 4.19 10.64
CA PHE A 71 15.21 4.56 9.40
C PHE A 71 14.28 3.48 8.81
N TRP A 72 14.71 2.23 8.80
CA TRP A 72 13.98 1.18 8.08
C TRP A 72 12.69 0.72 8.77
N TYR A 73 12.65 0.66 10.10
CA TYR A 73 11.53 0.04 10.81
C TYR A 73 10.22 0.86 10.75
N PRO A 74 10.24 2.21 10.86
CA PRO A 74 9.06 3.03 10.61
C PRO A 74 8.50 2.81 9.20
N ILE A 75 9.36 2.76 8.18
CA ILE A 75 8.96 2.51 6.79
C ILE A 75 8.30 1.14 6.63
N LEU A 76 8.93 0.09 7.16
CA LEU A 76 8.38 -1.26 7.09
C LEU A 76 7.03 -1.35 7.79
N LEU A 77 6.88 -0.73 8.97
CA LEU A 77 5.61 -0.69 9.67
C LEU A 77 4.54 0.06 8.88
N SER A 78 4.84 1.26 8.38
CA SER A 78 3.88 2.02 7.58
C SER A 78 3.50 1.29 6.30
N THR A 79 4.43 0.58 5.68
CA THR A 79 4.15 -0.28 4.52
C THR A 79 3.15 -1.39 4.85
N ILE A 80 3.25 -2.00 6.04
CA ILE A 80 2.28 -3.01 6.51
C ILE A 80 0.91 -2.38 6.78
N VAL A 81 0.86 -1.18 7.36
CA VAL A 81 -0.37 -0.55 7.88
C VAL A 81 -1.16 0.19 6.80
N VAL A 82 -0.50 0.81 5.82
CA VAL A 82 -1.15 1.61 4.75
C VAL A 82 -2.26 0.85 4.01
N PRO A 83 -2.09 -0.43 3.60
CA PRO A 83 -3.17 -1.21 3.00
C PRO A 83 -4.43 -1.28 3.86
N TRP A 84 -4.28 -1.38 5.19
CA TRP A 84 -5.42 -1.40 6.11
C TRP A 84 -6.13 -0.04 6.17
N PHE A 85 -5.41 1.07 6.09
CA PHE A 85 -6.04 2.38 5.97
C PHE A 85 -6.83 2.52 4.67
N VAL A 86 -6.31 1.99 3.56
CA VAL A 86 -7.03 2.02 2.27
C VAL A 86 -8.38 1.33 2.42
N ILE A 87 -8.40 0.12 3.00
CA ILE A 87 -9.66 -0.61 3.27
C ILE A 87 -10.55 0.16 4.23
N LEU A 88 -10.03 0.60 5.38
CA LEU A 88 -10.84 1.27 6.40
C LEU A 88 -11.54 2.50 5.83
N ILE A 89 -10.85 3.30 5.04
CA ILE A 89 -11.43 4.50 4.43
C ILE A 89 -12.35 4.10 3.28
N TRP A 90 -11.93 3.21 2.38
CA TRP A 90 -12.73 2.82 1.21
C TRP A 90 -14.10 2.28 1.62
N TYR A 91 -14.14 1.38 2.62
CA TYR A 91 -15.37 0.76 3.11
C TYR A 91 -16.30 1.71 3.90
N LEU A 92 -15.86 2.92 4.28
CA LEU A 92 -16.75 3.88 4.95
C LEU A 92 -17.95 4.25 4.06
N VAL A 93 -17.72 4.45 2.76
CA VAL A 93 -18.81 4.84 1.86
C VAL A 93 -19.81 3.69 1.67
N PRO A 94 -19.39 2.47 1.29
CA PRO A 94 -20.27 1.30 1.26
C PRO A 94 -21.00 1.03 2.58
N ALA A 95 -20.35 1.25 3.72
CA ALA A 95 -20.98 1.03 5.03
C ALA A 95 -22.10 2.02 5.34
N LEU A 96 -21.98 3.27 4.88
CA LEU A 96 -22.94 4.34 5.19
C LEU A 96 -24.02 4.52 4.12
N TRP A 97 -23.66 4.35 2.85
CA TRP A 97 -24.54 4.64 1.70
C TRP A 97 -24.78 3.45 0.78
N GLY A 98 -24.16 2.30 1.05
CA GLY A 98 -24.23 1.14 0.15
C GLY A 98 -23.39 1.32 -1.11
N LYS A 99 -23.68 0.52 -2.14
CA LYS A 99 -22.94 0.55 -3.40
C LYS A 99 -23.08 1.92 -4.08
N VAL A 100 -21.95 2.50 -4.49
CA VAL A 100 -21.94 3.75 -5.25
C VAL A 100 -22.21 3.41 -6.72
N GLU A 101 -23.27 3.95 -7.30
CA GLU A 101 -23.62 3.64 -8.70
C GLU A 101 -22.84 4.48 -9.71
N SER A 102 -22.28 5.61 -9.28
CA SER A 102 -21.55 6.54 -10.14
C SER A 102 -20.07 6.15 -10.24
N PRO A 103 -19.57 5.74 -11.42
CA PRO A 103 -18.16 5.39 -11.60
C PRO A 103 -17.21 6.54 -11.27
N MET A 104 -17.64 7.78 -11.56
CA MET A 104 -16.85 8.97 -11.23
C MET A 104 -16.68 9.13 -9.72
N LEU A 105 -17.74 8.92 -8.94
CA LEU A 105 -17.67 9.01 -7.48
C LEU A 105 -16.83 7.89 -6.89
N GLU A 106 -16.92 6.66 -7.44
CA GLU A 106 -16.07 5.54 -7.02
C GLU A 106 -14.58 5.85 -7.24
N ILE A 107 -14.20 6.35 -8.43
CA ILE A 107 -12.81 6.70 -8.73
C ILE A 107 -12.32 7.83 -7.82
N LEU A 108 -13.11 8.90 -7.64
CA LEU A 108 -12.74 10.00 -6.75
C LEU A 108 -12.54 9.51 -5.31
N TRP A 109 -13.41 8.61 -4.85
CA TRP A 109 -13.29 8.02 -3.52
C TRP A 109 -12.09 7.09 -3.38
N ALA A 110 -11.79 6.28 -4.41
CA ALA A 110 -10.62 5.42 -4.44
C ALA A 110 -9.32 6.23 -4.40
N VAL A 111 -9.23 7.32 -5.17
CA VAL A 111 -8.09 8.25 -5.15
C VAL A 111 -7.94 8.91 -3.79
N PHE A 112 -9.04 9.39 -3.20
CA PHE A 112 -9.02 10.00 -1.87
C PHE A 112 -8.58 9.01 -0.79
N SER A 113 -9.17 7.80 -0.77
CA SER A 113 -8.85 6.73 0.18
C SER A 113 -7.38 6.32 0.09
N THR A 114 -6.87 6.19 -1.14
CA THR A 114 -5.47 5.87 -1.39
C THR A 114 -4.57 7.00 -0.90
N TYR A 115 -4.74 8.23 -1.41
CA TYR A 115 -3.88 9.36 -1.04
C TYR A 115 -3.84 9.62 0.47
N SER A 116 -5.00 9.67 1.13
CA SER A 116 -5.11 9.89 2.57
C SER A 116 -4.41 8.78 3.38
N SER A 117 -4.51 7.53 2.96
CA SER A 117 -3.77 6.40 3.56
C SER A 117 -2.26 6.58 3.48
N GLY A 118 -1.75 7.07 2.34
CA GLY A 118 -0.34 7.42 2.19
C GLY A 118 0.09 8.54 3.16
N VAL A 119 -0.75 9.56 3.35
CA VAL A 119 -0.49 10.64 4.33
C VAL A 119 -0.43 10.07 5.74
N MET A 120 -1.38 9.23 6.13
CA MET A 120 -1.40 8.56 7.44
C MET A 120 -0.17 7.68 7.66
N GLY A 121 0.26 6.93 6.65
CA GLY A 121 1.51 6.16 6.66
C GLY A 121 2.74 7.03 6.94
N GLY A 122 2.85 8.17 6.25
CA GLY A 122 3.96 9.10 6.44
C GLY A 122 3.95 9.80 7.81
N ILE A 123 2.77 10.05 8.39
CA ILE A 123 2.64 10.54 9.76
C ILE A 123 3.15 9.48 10.75
N ILE A 124 2.75 8.22 10.60
CA ILE A 124 3.26 7.12 11.45
C ILE A 124 4.78 7.04 11.37
N GLU A 125 5.34 7.07 10.17
CA GLU A 125 6.80 7.00 9.99
C GLU A 125 7.51 8.09 10.77
N LYS A 126 7.09 9.35 10.58
CA LYS A 126 7.74 10.50 11.21
C LYS A 126 7.68 10.40 12.74
N ASN A 127 6.53 10.03 13.29
CA ASN A 127 6.36 9.89 14.73
C ASN A 127 7.24 8.78 15.31
N ILE A 128 7.44 7.66 14.59
CA ILE A 128 8.27 6.55 15.08
C ILE A 128 9.77 6.82 14.84
N GLU A 129 10.14 7.49 13.75
CA GLU A 129 11.53 7.90 13.46
C GLU A 129 12.13 8.74 14.60
N GLU A 130 11.30 9.57 15.25
CA GLU A 130 11.70 10.44 16.35
C GLU A 130 11.90 9.68 17.68
N ASN A 131 11.52 8.40 17.76
CA ASN A 131 11.53 7.61 18.98
C ASN A 131 12.60 6.49 18.99
N VAL A 132 12.99 6.06 20.19
CA VAL A 132 13.89 4.91 20.37
C VAL A 132 13.08 3.61 20.19
N VAL A 133 13.45 2.85 19.17
CA VAL A 133 12.77 1.59 18.84
C VAL A 133 13.49 0.39 19.49
N THR A 134 12.75 -0.42 20.25
CA THR A 134 13.26 -1.62 20.93
C THR A 134 13.56 -2.77 19.95
N SER A 135 14.47 -3.68 20.31
CA SER A 135 14.78 -4.85 19.48
C SER A 135 13.58 -5.77 19.23
N SER A 136 12.71 -5.96 20.23
CA SER A 136 11.49 -6.77 20.08
C SER A 136 10.54 -6.19 19.04
N PHE A 137 10.34 -4.87 19.04
CA PHE A 137 9.55 -4.19 18.02
C PHE A 137 10.13 -4.39 16.62
N LYS A 138 11.46 -4.24 16.48
CA LYS A 138 12.17 -4.45 15.20
C LYS A 138 11.94 -5.84 14.63
N ILE A 139 11.98 -6.87 15.48
CA ILE A 139 11.75 -8.26 15.09
C ILE A 139 10.29 -8.46 14.64
N ILE A 140 9.32 -7.96 15.40
CA ILE A 140 7.89 -8.10 15.07
C ILE A 140 7.58 -7.42 13.72
N VAL A 141 8.04 -6.18 13.52
CA VAL A 141 7.83 -5.46 12.26
C VAL A 141 8.46 -6.20 11.09
N LEU A 142 9.67 -6.74 11.25
CA LEU A 142 10.32 -7.50 10.18
C LEU A 142 9.57 -8.78 9.83
N ILE A 143 9.11 -9.54 10.83
CA ILE A 143 8.31 -10.76 10.63
C ILE A 143 7.02 -10.41 9.89
N LEU A 144 6.27 -9.41 10.37
CA LEU A 144 5.01 -9.00 9.75
C LEU A 144 5.22 -8.51 8.32
N PHE A 145 6.30 -7.79 8.04
CA PHE A 145 6.63 -7.32 6.69
C PHE A 145 6.88 -8.50 5.74
N ILE A 146 7.74 -9.45 6.15
CA ILE A 146 8.07 -10.63 5.34
C ILE A 146 6.82 -11.48 5.08
N VAL A 147 6.02 -11.73 6.12
CA VAL A 147 4.77 -12.48 5.99
C VAL A 147 3.81 -11.76 5.05
N SER A 148 3.62 -10.45 5.21
CA SER A 148 2.73 -9.66 4.33
C SER A 148 3.18 -9.73 2.87
N ALA A 149 4.47 -9.48 2.60
CA ALA A 149 5.03 -9.55 1.25
C ALA A 149 4.86 -10.95 0.64
N PHE A 150 5.13 -12.00 1.42
CA PHE A 150 4.92 -13.39 0.98
C PHE A 150 3.45 -13.65 0.64
N LEU A 151 2.51 -13.29 1.51
CA LEU A 151 1.09 -13.56 1.32
C LEU A 151 0.53 -12.79 0.11
N TYR A 152 0.90 -11.52 -0.06
CA TYR A 152 0.49 -10.72 -1.22
C TYR A 152 0.91 -11.35 -2.55
N VAL A 153 2.13 -11.87 -2.63
CA VAL A 153 2.60 -12.59 -3.82
C VAL A 153 1.92 -13.94 -3.95
N TRP A 154 1.94 -14.75 -2.89
CA TRP A 154 1.45 -16.13 -2.91
C TRP A 154 -0.04 -16.23 -3.26
N PHE A 155 -0.88 -15.42 -2.59
CA PHE A 155 -2.32 -15.44 -2.84
C PHE A 155 -2.72 -14.77 -4.16
N THR A 156 -1.82 -14.07 -4.85
CA THR A 156 -2.07 -13.66 -6.24
C THR A 156 -2.13 -14.90 -7.16
N TYR A 157 -1.31 -15.92 -6.90
CA TYR A 157 -1.31 -17.16 -7.70
C TYR A 157 -2.24 -18.24 -7.16
N ARG A 158 -2.49 -18.22 -5.85
CA ARG A 158 -3.34 -19.21 -5.16
C ARG A 158 -4.33 -18.49 -4.23
N PRO A 159 -5.35 -17.81 -4.80
CA PRO A 159 -6.33 -17.08 -4.00
C PRO A 159 -7.13 -18.05 -3.11
N PRO A 160 -7.32 -17.75 -1.82
CA PRO A 160 -8.30 -18.39 -0.97
C PRO A 160 -9.74 -18.21 -1.48
N TRP A 161 -10.68 -19.04 -1.00
CA TRP A 161 -12.10 -19.02 -1.40
C TRP A 161 -12.93 -17.87 -0.78
N ILE A 162 -12.27 -16.87 -0.21
CA ILE A 162 -12.91 -15.79 0.56
C ILE A 162 -13.19 -14.60 -0.36
N ASP A 163 -14.29 -13.91 -0.14
CA ASP A 163 -14.77 -12.77 -0.94
C ASP A 163 -13.72 -11.68 -1.21
N LEU A 164 -12.77 -11.48 -0.29
CA LEU A 164 -11.65 -10.54 -0.44
C LEU A 164 -10.84 -10.76 -1.74
N PHE A 165 -10.81 -11.99 -2.23
CA PHE A 165 -10.04 -12.42 -3.41
C PHE A 165 -10.89 -12.53 -4.68
N ILE A 166 -12.20 -12.36 -4.58
CA ILE A 166 -13.11 -12.47 -5.72
C ILE A 166 -13.06 -11.16 -6.51
N ASN A 167 -12.99 -11.25 -7.84
CA ASN A 167 -13.14 -10.08 -8.71
C ASN A 167 -14.64 -9.69 -8.75
N PRO A 168 -15.03 -8.51 -8.28
CA PRO A 168 -16.43 -8.10 -8.29
C PRO A 168 -17.00 -7.89 -9.70
N GLU A 169 -16.17 -7.70 -10.73
CA GLU A 169 -16.64 -7.50 -12.11
C GLU A 169 -17.18 -8.77 -12.77
N VAL A 170 -16.91 -9.94 -12.20
CA VAL A 170 -17.39 -11.23 -12.71
C VAL A 170 -18.57 -11.80 -11.92
N LEU A 171 -19.07 -11.05 -10.94
CA LEU A 171 -20.26 -11.37 -10.13
C LEU A 171 -21.51 -10.72 -10.71
#